data_AF-A0A0K1PS87-F1
#
_entry.id   AF-A0A0K1PS87-F1
#
_cell.length_a   1.000
_cell.length_b   1.000
_cell.length_c   1.000
_cell.angle_alpha   90.00
_cell.angle_beta   90.00
_cell.angle_gamma   90.00
#
_symmetry.space_group_name_H-M   'P 1'
#
loop_
_entity.id
_entity.type
_entity.pdbx_description
1 polymer ?
#
loop_
_entity_poly.entity_id
_entity_poly.type
_entity_poly.pdbx_seq_one_letter_code
_entity_poly.pdbx_strand_id
1 'polypeptide(L)'
;MKLKQFQGIHGVLAIASLASVFSAANCSAGGTGDGEVGGPGISDPGNDGRDGSASPGTNAPSPNQPNADHDPGPPAVRFVGRFDTRDPSGPSCAWPGGRILANFDGTEVSVTLNELVDSWMQGGPSEWDLAIDGEWKPKLVLATGKQTYKLATALPPGTHRVELFKRSEAQNGVTQFLGFDFGAGKLLPPPLSAGRRIEIVGDSTPAGYGIDGASIGPNCPPPSWAAHWENFHESFSAHLGDIFAAEVVGTAYSGKGLVKNVNRPDTMTVPRIFQLTNPLDPTSTFDFGSWTPDLVIIMAGSNDYAIGEPVDDGPPPFDEFIAALRGLVADIRSHYPNAYVLYAISPSVTDDDPPGRGSRTNLTTAMTMLADDSAKNGDARFMTASPPIATPDEVTGCNGHGTPAFHDRVARQLAEVISAKMGW
;
A
#
# COMPACT_ATOMS: atom_id res chain seq x y z
N MET A 1 -44.97 10.22 33.67
CA MET A 1 -44.37 10.91 32.51
C MET A 1 -43.76 9.82 31.62
N LYS A 2 -44.31 9.63 30.42
CA LYS A 2 -44.10 8.44 29.56
C LYS A 2 -42.73 8.45 28.89
N LEU A 3 -42.02 7.31 28.95
CA LEU A 3 -40.91 6.97 28.06
C LEU A 3 -41.41 6.87 26.61
N LYS A 4 -40.68 7.45 25.66
CA LYS A 4 -40.80 7.15 24.23
C LYS A 4 -39.49 6.56 23.74
N GLN A 5 -39.55 5.29 23.36
CA GLN A 5 -38.60 4.61 22.48
C GLN A 5 -38.56 5.33 21.13
N PHE A 6 -37.35 5.57 20.61
CA PHE A 6 -37.14 5.80 19.19
C PHE A 6 -36.52 4.53 18.62
N GLN A 7 -37.35 3.75 17.91
CA GLN A 7 -36.89 2.80 16.89
C GLN A 7 -36.64 3.62 15.61
N GLY A 8 -35.43 3.55 15.08
CA GLY A 8 -35.02 4.18 13.83
C GLY A 8 -34.46 3.16 12.86
N ILE A 9 -35.36 2.63 12.02
CA ILE A 9 -35.20 2.27 10.60
C ILE A 9 -33.89 1.54 10.23
N HIS A 10 -33.99 0.21 10.13
CA HIS A 10 -33.08 -0.66 9.40
C HIS A 10 -33.38 -0.64 7.89
N GLY A 11 -32.32 -0.73 7.09
CA GLY A 11 -32.36 -1.26 5.72
C GLY A 11 -32.04 -0.25 4.63
N VAL A 12 -30.76 0.02 4.39
CA VAL A 12 -30.29 0.57 3.11
C VAL A 12 -29.74 -0.58 2.27
N LEU A 13 -30.29 -0.64 1.07
CA LEU A 13 -30.21 -1.69 0.07
C LEU A 13 -28.86 -1.60 -0.67
N ALA A 14 -28.18 -2.73 -0.79
CA ALA A 14 -27.08 -2.91 -1.72
C ALA A 14 -27.62 -2.96 -3.16
N ILE A 15 -27.11 -2.12 -4.05
CA ILE A 15 -27.20 -2.33 -5.51
C ILE A 15 -25.82 -2.01 -6.09
N ALA A 16 -25.21 -3.04 -6.65
CA ALA A 16 -23.97 -3.00 -7.39
C ALA A 16 -24.14 -2.23 -8.71
N SER A 17 -23.08 -1.54 -9.11
CA SER A 17 -22.93 -0.84 -10.38
C SER A 17 -23.07 -1.83 -11.55
N LEU A 18 -24.18 -1.73 -12.28
CA LEU A 18 -24.35 -2.29 -13.62
C LEU A 18 -24.08 -1.17 -14.63
N ALA A 19 -22.88 -1.15 -15.21
CA ALA A 19 -22.63 -0.42 -16.45
C ALA A 19 -22.32 -1.45 -17.55
N SER A 20 -23.31 -1.59 -18.43
CA SER A 20 -23.41 -2.45 -19.59
C SER A 20 -22.24 -2.35 -20.58
N VAL A 21 -21.68 -3.49 -20.97
CA VAL A 21 -20.92 -3.66 -22.21
C VAL A 21 -21.74 -4.53 -23.17
N PHE A 22 -22.30 -3.91 -24.19
CA PHE A 22 -22.73 -4.59 -25.42
C PHE A 22 -21.97 -3.96 -26.59
N SER A 23 -21.15 -4.74 -27.27
CA SER A 23 -20.94 -4.60 -28.71
C SER A 23 -20.52 -5.94 -29.30
N ALA A 24 -21.22 -6.29 -30.37
CA ALA A 24 -21.13 -7.54 -31.10
C ALA A 24 -19.91 -7.58 -32.01
N ALA A 25 -19.31 -8.77 -32.15
CA ALA A 25 -18.61 -9.15 -33.36
C ALA A 25 -18.78 -10.66 -33.59
N ASN A 26 -19.58 -11.01 -34.59
CA ASN A 26 -19.50 -12.29 -35.29
C ASN A 26 -18.10 -12.40 -35.90
N CYS A 27 -17.42 -13.54 -35.70
CA CYS A 27 -16.70 -14.18 -36.80
C CYS A 27 -16.40 -15.65 -36.48
N SER A 28 -16.51 -16.43 -37.54
CA SER A 28 -16.54 -17.88 -37.67
C SER A 28 -15.20 -18.59 -37.50
N ALA A 29 -15.29 -19.87 -37.16
CA ALA A 29 -14.23 -20.86 -37.11
C ALA A 29 -13.59 -21.20 -38.47
N GLY A 30 -12.37 -21.73 -38.39
CA GLY A 30 -11.58 -22.39 -39.44
C GLY A 30 -10.14 -21.85 -39.42
N GLY A 31 -9.04 -22.61 -39.36
CA GLY A 31 -8.77 -24.04 -39.35
C GLY A 31 -7.27 -24.22 -39.66
N THR A 32 -6.63 -25.17 -38.98
CA THR A 32 -5.42 -25.96 -39.35
C THR A 32 -4.10 -25.28 -39.76
N GLY A 33 -2.99 -25.74 -39.17
CA GLY A 33 -1.65 -25.66 -39.76
C GLY A 33 -0.52 -26.08 -38.82
N ASP A 34 -0.17 -27.36 -38.84
CA ASP A 34 1.02 -27.96 -38.20
C ASP A 34 2.35 -27.51 -38.85
N GLY A 35 3.45 -27.62 -38.09
CA GLY A 35 4.81 -27.56 -38.62
C GLY A 35 5.93 -27.60 -37.57
N GLU A 36 6.25 -28.79 -37.06
CA GLU A 36 7.58 -29.12 -36.51
C GLU A 36 8.64 -29.17 -37.62
N VAL A 37 9.90 -28.79 -37.32
CA VAL A 37 11.22 -29.44 -37.60
C VAL A 37 12.27 -28.46 -37.00
N GLY A 38 13.18 -28.74 -36.06
CA GLY A 38 14.16 -29.82 -35.88
C GLY A 38 15.56 -29.18 -35.79
N GLY A 39 16.31 -29.42 -34.70
CA GLY A 39 17.75 -29.08 -34.54
C GLY A 39 18.65 -29.97 -35.42
N PRO A 40 20.00 -30.09 -35.23
CA PRO A 40 20.83 -29.88 -34.02
C PRO A 40 22.12 -29.03 -34.30
N GLY A 41 22.92 -28.55 -33.33
CA GLY A 41 23.91 -29.26 -32.49
C GLY A 41 25.35 -29.08 -33.00
N ILE A 42 26.35 -29.28 -32.11
CA ILE A 42 27.84 -29.29 -32.28
C ILE A 42 28.51 -27.97 -31.87
N SER A 43 29.61 -27.89 -31.11
CA SER A 43 30.32 -28.72 -30.11
C SER A 43 31.52 -27.87 -29.65
N ASP A 44 31.85 -27.91 -28.37
CA ASP A 44 33.13 -27.43 -27.79
C ASP A 44 34.33 -28.25 -28.32
N PRO A 45 35.57 -27.71 -28.31
CA PRO A 45 36.50 -28.20 -27.28
C PRO A 45 37.56 -27.19 -26.77
N GLY A 46 37.94 -27.35 -25.51
CA GLY A 46 39.35 -27.69 -25.17
C GLY A 46 40.23 -26.63 -24.48
N ASN A 47 40.31 -26.77 -23.15
CA ASN A 47 41.47 -26.67 -22.23
C ASN A 47 42.83 -26.12 -22.72
N ASP A 48 43.43 -25.18 -21.98
CA ASP A 48 44.80 -25.28 -21.41
C ASP A 48 45.09 -24.12 -20.42
N GLY A 49 45.90 -24.41 -19.40
CA GLY A 49 46.07 -23.56 -18.21
C GLY A 49 47.37 -22.74 -18.11
N ARG A 50 47.39 -21.95 -17.02
CA ARG A 50 48.51 -21.28 -16.32
C ARG A 50 49.19 -20.09 -17.02
N ASP A 51 49.03 -18.89 -16.45
CA ASP A 51 50.00 -18.33 -15.49
C ASP A 51 49.48 -17.01 -14.89
N GLY A 52 49.91 -16.73 -13.66
CA GLY A 52 49.40 -15.63 -12.85
C GLY A 52 50.02 -14.27 -13.15
N SER A 53 49.21 -13.22 -12.97
CA SER A 53 49.71 -11.92 -12.54
C SER A 53 48.64 -11.24 -11.68
N ALA A 54 49.02 -10.89 -10.46
CA ALA A 54 48.20 -10.19 -9.49
C ALA A 54 47.79 -8.80 -9.99
N SER A 55 46.50 -8.47 -9.89
CA SER A 55 45.98 -7.11 -9.94
C SER A 55 45.25 -6.80 -8.64
N PRO A 56 45.33 -5.57 -8.10
CA PRO A 56 44.82 -5.24 -6.79
C PRO A 56 43.29 -5.23 -6.81
N GLY A 57 42.68 -6.08 -5.97
CA GLY A 57 41.24 -6.11 -5.78
C GLY A 57 40.76 -4.79 -5.20
N THR A 58 40.08 -3.99 -6.01
CA THR A 58 39.16 -2.97 -5.52
C THR A 58 37.94 -3.70 -4.99
N ASN A 59 37.92 -3.98 -3.68
CA ASN A 59 36.72 -4.40 -2.98
C ASN A 59 35.72 -3.24 -2.99
N ALA A 60 34.86 -3.20 -4.01
CA ALA A 60 33.60 -2.48 -3.91
C ALA A 60 32.73 -3.20 -2.87
N PRO A 61 32.14 -2.51 -1.88
CA PRO A 61 31.24 -3.15 -0.93
C PRO A 61 30.00 -3.68 -1.65
N SER A 62 29.62 -4.91 -1.34
CA SER A 62 28.31 -5.47 -1.72
C SER A 62 27.20 -4.68 -0.99
N PRO A 63 26.05 -4.35 -1.62
CA PRO A 63 25.02 -3.51 -1.01
C PRO A 63 24.24 -4.15 0.15
N ASN A 64 24.50 -5.42 0.48
CA ASN A 64 23.68 -6.23 1.40
C ASN A 64 24.40 -6.65 2.69
N GLN A 65 25.32 -5.84 3.21
CA GLN A 65 25.82 -6.01 4.59
C GLN A 65 25.33 -4.83 5.43
N PRO A 66 24.46 -5.05 6.43
CA PRO A 66 24.23 -4.05 7.46
C PRO A 66 25.58 -3.71 8.09
N ASN A 67 25.91 -2.43 8.13
CA ASN A 67 27.13 -1.93 8.76
C ASN A 67 27.23 -2.51 10.19
N ALA A 68 28.28 -3.25 10.50
CA ALA A 68 28.41 -4.07 11.70
C ALA A 68 28.59 -3.29 13.03
N ASP A 69 28.45 -1.96 13.00
CA ASP A 69 28.74 -1.06 14.13
C ASP A 69 27.50 -0.38 14.75
N HIS A 70 26.29 -0.81 14.40
CA HIS A 70 25.08 -0.30 15.07
C HIS A 70 24.65 -1.24 16.20
N ASP A 71 24.83 -0.79 17.45
CA ASP A 71 24.22 -1.40 18.64
C ASP A 71 22.68 -1.43 18.44
N PRO A 72 22.05 -2.61 18.31
CA PRO A 72 20.61 -2.72 18.08
C PRO A 72 19.79 -2.38 19.33
N GLY A 73 20.44 -2.11 20.47
CA GLY A 73 19.80 -1.74 21.72
C GLY A 73 19.29 -2.94 22.51
N PRO A 74 18.46 -2.72 23.55
CA PRO A 74 17.89 -3.79 24.35
C PRO A 74 16.83 -4.60 23.56
N PRO A 75 16.44 -5.79 24.05
CA PRO A 75 15.32 -6.54 23.50
C PRO A 75 14.05 -5.70 23.37
N ALA A 76 13.51 -5.62 22.16
CA ALA A 76 12.31 -4.83 21.87
C ALA A 76 11.58 -5.36 20.64
N VAL A 77 10.26 -5.12 20.61
CA VAL A 77 9.46 -5.24 19.39
C VAL A 77 9.61 -3.94 18.60
N ARG A 78 9.77 -4.06 17.29
CA ARG A 78 9.87 -2.93 16.39
C ARG A 78 8.59 -2.75 15.61
N PHE A 79 8.09 -1.51 15.62
CA PHE A 79 6.91 -1.10 14.88
C PHE A 79 7.33 -0.18 13.74
N VAL A 80 6.91 -0.49 12.51
CA VAL A 80 7.16 0.34 11.33
C VAL A 80 5.83 0.82 10.77
N GLY A 81 5.64 2.13 10.71
CA GLY A 81 4.37 2.75 10.33
C GLY A 81 3.73 3.56 11.44
N ARG A 82 2.51 4.01 11.18
CA ARG A 82 1.75 4.86 12.08
C ARG A 82 0.98 3.98 13.09
N PHE A 83 1.59 3.77 14.26
CA PHE A 83 0.99 3.01 15.36
C PHE A 83 0.47 3.95 16.45
N ASP A 84 -0.79 3.75 16.86
CA ASP A 84 -1.42 4.51 17.93
C ASP A 84 -1.05 3.90 19.28
N THR A 85 -0.29 4.64 20.07
CA THR A 85 0.25 4.20 21.37
C THR A 85 -0.48 4.82 22.56
N ARG A 86 -1.66 5.44 22.35
CA ARG A 86 -2.42 6.09 23.43
C ARG A 86 -2.99 5.10 24.44
N ASP A 87 -3.27 3.87 24.00
CA ASP A 87 -3.67 2.77 24.90
C ASP A 87 -2.42 2.08 25.49
N PRO A 88 -2.23 2.09 26.82
CA PRO A 88 -1.07 1.48 27.45
C PRO A 88 -1.05 -0.06 27.36
N SER A 89 -2.17 -0.70 26.99
CA SER A 89 -2.23 -2.15 26.82
C SER A 89 -1.52 -2.64 25.55
N GLY A 90 -1.33 -1.76 24.57
CA GLY A 90 -0.55 -2.05 23.38
C GLY A 90 -0.87 -1.16 22.18
N PRO A 91 0.08 -1.03 21.23
CA PRO A 91 -0.06 -0.18 20.07
C PRO A 91 -1.07 -0.73 19.06
N SER A 92 -1.82 0.17 18.41
CA SER A 92 -2.82 -0.19 17.40
C SER A 92 -2.42 0.26 16.00
N CYS A 93 -2.67 -0.59 15.00
CA CYS A 93 -2.38 -0.33 13.60
C CYS A 93 -3.67 -0.32 12.77
N ALA A 94 -3.95 0.80 12.12
CA ALA A 94 -5.09 0.95 11.21
C ALA A 94 -4.64 0.97 9.74
N TRP A 95 -3.54 1.67 9.46
CA TRP A 95 -3.02 1.88 8.11
C TRP A 95 -2.38 0.63 7.49
N PRO A 96 -2.54 0.38 6.17
CA PRO A 96 -1.87 -0.72 5.49
C PRO A 96 -0.35 -0.51 5.42
N GLY A 97 0.40 -1.61 5.26
CA GLY A 97 1.87 -1.57 5.26
C GLY A 97 2.52 -1.41 6.64
N GLY A 98 1.72 -1.30 7.70
CA GLY A 98 2.22 -1.34 9.07
C GLY A 98 2.89 -2.68 9.37
N ARG A 99 4.06 -2.66 10.00
CA ARG A 99 4.84 -3.86 10.32
C ARG A 99 5.12 -4.00 11.81
N ILE A 100 5.06 -5.23 12.30
CA ILE A 100 5.44 -5.62 13.66
C ILE A 100 6.55 -6.66 13.55
N LEU A 101 7.74 -6.34 14.04
CA LEU A 101 8.93 -7.17 13.90
C LEU A 101 9.56 -7.50 15.25
N ALA A 102 10.07 -8.72 15.39
CA ALA A 102 10.88 -9.11 16.53
C ALA A 102 11.93 -10.14 16.11
N ASN A 103 13.13 -10.01 16.66
CA ASN A 103 14.08 -11.12 16.71
C ASN A 103 13.87 -11.87 18.02
N PHE A 104 14.00 -13.19 18.02
CA PHE A 104 13.86 -14.00 19.22
C PHE A 104 14.81 -15.21 19.18
N ASP A 105 15.21 -15.69 20.35
CA ASP A 105 15.91 -16.97 20.50
C ASP A 105 14.91 -18.00 21.03
N GLY A 106 14.67 -19.10 20.31
CA GLY A 106 13.65 -20.07 20.70
C GLY A 106 13.32 -21.07 19.61
N THR A 107 12.18 -21.76 19.75
CA THR A 107 11.70 -22.78 18.79
C THR A 107 10.25 -22.55 18.35
N GLU A 108 9.59 -21.54 18.91
CA GLU A 108 8.21 -21.20 18.59
C GLU A 108 7.94 -19.71 18.87
N VAL A 109 6.91 -19.19 18.23
CA VAL A 109 6.41 -17.83 18.46
C VAL A 109 4.90 -17.79 18.25
N SER A 110 4.21 -17.12 19.17
CA SER A 110 2.79 -16.77 19.07
C SER A 110 2.61 -15.26 19.25
N VAL A 111 1.51 -14.71 18.75
CA VAL A 111 1.14 -13.31 18.95
C VAL A 111 -0.27 -13.22 19.51
N THR A 112 -0.49 -12.31 20.44
CA THR A 112 -1.84 -11.93 20.87
C THR A 112 -2.23 -10.62 20.21
N LEU A 113 -3.32 -10.63 19.47
CA LEU A 113 -3.87 -9.46 18.77
C LEU A 113 -5.32 -9.24 19.22
N ASN A 114 -5.77 -7.99 19.23
CA ASN A 114 -7.16 -7.64 19.41
C ASN A 114 -7.66 -6.90 18.18
N GLU A 115 -8.56 -7.54 17.42
CA GLU A 115 -9.05 -7.00 16.16
C GLU A 115 -10.38 -6.26 16.35
N LEU A 116 -10.37 -4.97 16.05
CA LEU A 116 -11.51 -4.07 16.20
C LEU A 116 -12.17 -3.87 14.84
N VAL A 117 -13.39 -4.37 14.71
CA VAL A 117 -14.23 -4.20 13.51
C VAL A 117 -15.58 -3.66 13.94
N ASP A 118 -15.89 -2.44 13.51
CA ASP A 118 -17.22 -1.86 13.73
C ASP A 118 -18.23 -2.41 12.72
N SER A 119 -19.52 -2.37 13.05
CA SER A 119 -20.58 -2.90 12.18
C SER A 119 -20.73 -2.18 10.83
N TRP A 120 -20.21 -0.96 10.71
CA TRP A 120 -20.19 -0.20 9.46
C TRP A 120 -18.96 -0.51 8.59
N MET A 121 -17.90 -1.09 9.17
CA MET A 121 -16.70 -1.49 8.44
C MET A 121 -17.05 -2.61 7.47
N GLN A 122 -16.66 -2.43 6.22
CA GLN A 122 -16.90 -3.42 5.19
C GLN A 122 -15.67 -4.28 5.03
N GLY A 123 -15.88 -5.59 5.00
CA GLY A 123 -14.87 -6.54 4.56
C GLY A 123 -13.74 -6.81 5.53
N GLY A 124 -13.90 -6.46 6.81
CA GLY A 124 -13.05 -6.98 7.87
C GLY A 124 -13.35 -8.45 8.20
N PRO A 125 -12.53 -9.08 9.04
CA PRO A 125 -11.38 -8.51 9.76
C PRO A 125 -10.13 -8.30 8.88
N SER A 126 -9.16 -7.56 9.40
CA SER A 126 -7.88 -7.32 8.72
C SER A 126 -7.13 -8.63 8.42
N GLU A 127 -6.39 -8.64 7.33
CA GLU A 127 -5.43 -9.69 7.00
C GLU A 127 -3.99 -9.18 7.13
N TRP A 128 -3.09 -10.06 7.56
CA TRP A 128 -1.67 -9.78 7.76
C TRP A 128 -0.81 -10.85 7.10
N ASP A 129 0.21 -10.46 6.35
CA ASP A 129 1.26 -11.39 5.94
C ASP A 129 2.17 -11.73 7.12
N LEU A 130 2.68 -12.96 7.11
CA LEU A 130 3.61 -13.47 8.11
C LEU A 130 4.89 -13.91 7.43
N ALA A 131 6.03 -13.44 7.93
CA ALA A 131 7.33 -14.03 7.63
C ALA A 131 7.98 -14.60 8.89
N ILE A 132 8.64 -15.74 8.71
CA ILE A 132 9.58 -16.33 9.66
C ILE A 132 10.92 -16.46 8.96
N ASP A 133 11.97 -15.85 9.51
CA ASP A 133 13.33 -15.83 8.95
C ASP A 133 13.39 -15.30 7.50
N GLY A 134 12.51 -14.34 7.19
CA GLY A 134 12.40 -13.76 5.85
C GLY A 134 11.60 -14.60 4.86
N GLU A 135 11.14 -15.80 5.25
CA GLU A 135 10.27 -16.63 4.43
C GLU A 135 8.79 -16.33 4.70
N TRP A 136 8.08 -15.87 3.68
CA TRP A 136 6.64 -15.69 3.73
C TRP A 136 5.91 -17.02 3.97
N LYS A 137 5.00 -16.99 4.93
CA LYS A 137 4.10 -18.07 5.32
C LYS A 137 2.67 -17.72 4.88
N PRO A 138 1.71 -18.66 4.94
CA PRO A 138 0.32 -18.31 4.71
C PRO A 138 -0.12 -17.13 5.57
N LYS A 139 -0.84 -16.18 4.96
CA LYS A 139 -1.35 -14.99 5.64
C LYS A 139 -2.22 -15.34 6.85
N LEU A 140 -2.22 -14.46 7.85
CA LEU A 140 -3.17 -14.50 8.94
C LEU A 140 -4.44 -13.77 8.52
N VAL A 141 -5.55 -14.51 8.54
CA VAL A 141 -6.89 -13.93 8.57
C VAL A 141 -7.28 -13.80 10.04
N LEU A 142 -7.46 -12.56 10.50
CA LEU A 142 -7.78 -12.33 11.90
C LEU A 142 -9.23 -12.74 12.21
N ALA A 143 -9.58 -12.74 13.50
CA ALA A 143 -10.93 -12.89 13.97
C ALA A 143 -11.20 -11.74 14.96
N THR A 144 -12.42 -11.20 14.92
CA THR A 144 -12.79 -10.05 15.76
C THR A 144 -12.56 -10.34 17.25
N GLY A 145 -12.06 -9.32 17.95
CA GLY A 145 -11.73 -9.37 19.36
C GLY A 145 -10.34 -9.94 19.64
N LYS A 146 -10.09 -10.24 20.92
CA LYS A 146 -8.80 -10.72 21.40
C LYS A 146 -8.58 -12.18 21.05
N GLN A 147 -7.51 -12.47 20.33
CA GLN A 147 -7.10 -13.82 19.92
C GLN A 147 -5.60 -14.00 20.05
N THR A 148 -5.17 -15.24 20.26
CA THR A 148 -3.75 -15.63 20.22
C THR A 148 -3.53 -16.56 19.04
N TYR A 149 -2.61 -16.19 18.15
CA TYR A 149 -2.25 -16.93 16.95
C TYR A 149 -0.88 -17.55 17.12
N LYS A 150 -0.79 -18.86 16.86
CA LYS A 150 0.49 -19.57 16.81
C LYS A 150 1.12 -19.33 15.44
N LEU A 151 2.22 -18.58 15.40
CA LEU A 151 2.85 -18.14 14.16
C LEU A 151 3.85 -19.17 13.63
N ALA A 152 4.63 -19.77 14.53
CA ALA A 152 5.56 -20.85 14.18
C ALA A 152 5.78 -21.80 15.35
N THR A 153 6.12 -23.04 15.02
CA THR A 153 6.43 -24.11 15.98
C THR A 153 7.52 -25.01 15.46
N ALA A 154 8.21 -25.70 16.37
CA ALA A 154 9.23 -26.69 16.02
C ALA A 154 10.31 -26.12 15.10
N LEU A 155 10.62 -24.83 15.26
CA LEU A 155 11.81 -24.24 14.65
C LEU A 155 13.05 -24.88 15.28
N PRO A 156 14.16 -25.03 14.53
CA PRO A 156 15.44 -25.41 15.12
C PRO A 156 15.81 -24.47 16.27
N PRO A 157 16.43 -24.92 17.37
CA PRO A 157 16.86 -24.02 18.42
C PRO A 157 17.83 -22.96 17.88
N GLY A 158 17.50 -21.68 18.09
CA GLY A 158 18.39 -20.58 17.75
C GLY A 158 17.68 -19.25 17.59
N THR A 159 18.36 -18.32 16.93
CA THR A 159 17.84 -16.99 16.62
C THR A 159 16.97 -17.01 15.38
N HIS A 160 15.79 -16.44 15.51
CA HIS A 160 14.78 -16.30 14.46
C HIS A 160 14.27 -14.87 14.39
N ARG A 161 13.66 -14.53 13.25
CA ARG A 161 12.91 -13.28 13.06
C ARG A 161 11.47 -13.59 12.72
N VAL A 162 10.55 -12.89 13.38
CA VAL A 162 9.13 -12.83 13.01
C VAL A 162 8.81 -11.44 12.47
N GLU A 163 8.00 -11.40 11.41
CA GLU A 163 7.45 -10.17 10.85
C GLU A 163 5.98 -10.37 10.51
N LEU A 164 5.15 -9.46 10.99
CA LEU A 164 3.78 -9.29 10.55
C LEU A 164 3.70 -8.02 9.70
N PHE A 165 3.07 -8.10 8.54
CA PHE A 165 2.86 -6.98 7.61
C PHE A 165 1.36 -6.82 7.33
N LYS A 166 0.77 -5.67 7.64
CA LYS A 166 -0.67 -5.44 7.45
C LYS A 166 -0.99 -5.31 5.96
N ARG A 167 -1.81 -6.23 5.44
CA ARG A 167 -2.28 -6.22 4.03
C ARG A 167 -3.42 -5.22 3.86
N SER A 168 -4.35 -5.25 4.81
CA SER A 168 -5.62 -4.53 4.71
C SER A 168 -5.54 -3.09 5.21
N GLU A 169 -6.34 -2.21 4.62
CA GLU A 169 -6.49 -0.82 4.97
C GLU A 169 -7.35 -0.63 6.22
N ALA A 170 -7.51 0.63 6.65
CA ALA A 170 -8.25 0.94 7.87
C ALA A 170 -9.75 0.62 7.77
N GLN A 171 -10.32 0.61 6.57
CA GLN A 171 -11.74 0.28 6.36
C GLN A 171 -12.09 -1.17 6.76
N ASN A 172 -11.10 -2.06 6.83
CA ASN A 172 -11.33 -3.47 7.14
C ASN A 172 -11.06 -3.84 8.61
N GLY A 173 -10.55 -2.90 9.41
CA GLY A 173 -10.29 -3.14 10.82
C GLY A 173 -9.05 -2.46 11.34
N VAL A 174 -9.01 -2.36 12.67
CA VAL A 174 -7.87 -1.85 13.43
C VAL A 174 -7.36 -2.97 14.33
N THR A 175 -6.08 -3.31 14.18
CA THR A 175 -5.45 -4.40 14.92
C THR A 175 -4.61 -3.83 16.05
N GLN A 176 -4.91 -4.20 17.29
CA GLN A 176 -4.10 -3.89 18.46
C GLN A 176 -3.14 -5.05 18.77
N PHE A 177 -1.86 -4.74 18.94
CA PHE A 177 -0.84 -5.71 19.35
C PHE A 177 -0.76 -5.82 20.87
N LEU A 178 -0.94 -7.02 21.42
CA LEU A 178 -0.93 -7.29 22.86
C LEU A 178 0.27 -8.11 23.34
N GLY A 179 1.22 -8.43 22.44
CA GLY A 179 2.47 -9.09 22.79
C GLY A 179 2.77 -10.34 21.97
N PHE A 180 4.06 -10.61 21.81
CA PHE A 180 4.56 -11.92 21.38
C PHE A 180 4.81 -12.81 22.60
N ASP A 181 4.63 -14.11 22.41
CA ASP A 181 5.05 -15.18 23.31
C ASP A 181 6.04 -16.08 22.56
N PHE A 182 7.19 -16.36 23.17
CA PHE A 182 8.27 -17.16 22.59
C PHE A 182 8.44 -18.51 23.29
N GLY A 183 7.42 -18.97 24.03
CA GLY A 183 7.49 -20.16 24.86
C GLY A 183 8.61 -20.08 25.90
N ALA A 184 9.54 -21.04 25.88
CA ALA A 184 10.74 -21.03 26.72
C ALA A 184 11.87 -20.12 26.18
N GLY A 185 11.67 -19.53 24.99
CA GLY A 185 12.59 -18.62 24.34
C GLY A 185 12.55 -17.20 24.92
N LYS A 186 13.22 -16.27 24.24
CA LYS A 186 13.32 -14.87 24.67
C LYS A 186 13.37 -13.90 23.51
N LEU A 187 12.84 -12.71 23.73
CA LEU A 187 12.99 -11.57 22.83
C LEU A 187 14.47 -11.15 22.74
N LEU A 188 14.89 -10.75 21.54
CA LEU A 188 16.22 -10.21 21.24
C LEU A 188 16.11 -8.76 20.77
N PRO A 189 17.23 -8.04 20.64
CA PRO A 189 17.23 -6.72 20.03
C PRO A 189 16.57 -6.73 18.64
N PRO A 190 15.80 -5.69 18.29
CA PRO A 190 15.00 -5.67 17.08
C PRO A 190 15.85 -5.65 15.80
N PRO A 191 15.29 -6.06 14.64
CA PRO A 191 15.97 -5.90 13.36
C PRO A 191 16.18 -4.42 13.02
N LEU A 192 17.38 -4.09 12.54
CA LEU A 192 17.75 -2.71 12.16
C LEU A 192 16.89 -2.17 11.00
N SER A 193 16.79 -0.84 10.94
CA SER A 193 16.12 -0.11 9.85
C SER A 193 16.86 -0.29 8.52
N ALA A 194 16.10 -0.40 7.42
CA ALA A 194 16.66 -0.34 6.07
C ALA A 194 17.19 1.06 5.69
N GLY A 195 16.95 2.06 6.55
CA GLY A 195 17.47 3.42 6.43
C GLY A 195 16.63 4.32 5.53
N ARG A 196 16.19 3.81 4.37
CA ARG A 196 15.30 4.53 3.43
C ARG A 196 13.84 4.36 3.83
N ARG A 197 13.05 5.43 3.72
CA ARG A 197 11.62 5.44 4.08
C ARG A 197 10.76 6.13 3.03
N ILE A 198 9.63 5.50 2.69
CA ILE A 198 8.64 5.99 1.73
C ILE A 198 7.28 6.02 2.39
N GLU A 199 6.62 7.18 2.38
CA GLU A 199 5.21 7.29 2.74
C GLU A 199 4.36 7.40 1.47
N ILE A 200 3.33 6.58 1.36
CA ILE A 200 2.38 6.64 0.25
C ILE A 200 1.06 7.21 0.76
N VAL A 201 0.67 8.37 0.24
CA VAL A 201 -0.59 9.06 0.57
C VAL A 201 -1.55 8.89 -0.59
N GLY A 202 -2.71 8.28 -0.36
CA GLY A 202 -3.60 7.97 -1.47
C GLY A 202 -4.92 7.32 -1.13
N ASP A 203 -5.50 6.69 -2.15
CA ASP A 203 -6.79 6.03 -2.10
C ASP A 203 -6.68 4.49 -2.22
N SER A 204 -7.60 3.86 -2.96
CA SER A 204 -7.70 2.42 -3.15
C SER A 204 -6.57 1.85 -4.00
N THR A 205 -6.07 2.59 -4.99
CA THR A 205 -5.00 2.09 -5.87
C THR A 205 -3.70 1.90 -5.06
N PRO A 206 -3.23 2.88 -4.27
CA PRO A 206 -2.04 2.68 -3.45
C PRO A 206 -2.25 1.73 -2.26
N ALA A 207 -3.50 1.53 -1.82
CA ALA A 207 -3.85 0.54 -0.80
C ALA A 207 -3.71 -0.92 -1.31
N GLY A 208 -3.71 -1.14 -2.63
CA GLY A 208 -3.72 -2.48 -3.22
C GLY A 208 -5.11 -3.11 -3.23
N TYR A 209 -6.17 -2.30 -3.26
CA TYR A 209 -7.54 -2.80 -3.27
C TYR A 209 -7.80 -3.65 -4.53
N GLY A 210 -8.38 -4.83 -4.34
CA GLY A 210 -8.90 -5.67 -5.42
C GLY A 210 -7.85 -6.45 -6.21
N ILE A 211 -6.57 -6.30 -5.90
CA ILE A 211 -5.45 -6.90 -6.64
C ILE A 211 -5.48 -8.44 -6.63
N ASP A 212 -5.81 -9.06 -5.50
CA ASP A 212 -5.93 -10.53 -5.37
C ASP A 212 -7.14 -11.07 -6.15
N GLY A 213 -8.08 -10.21 -6.52
CA GLY A 213 -9.26 -10.54 -7.33
C GLY A 213 -8.99 -10.65 -8.83
N ALA A 214 -7.79 -10.32 -9.31
CA ALA A 214 -7.47 -10.31 -10.75
C ALA A 214 -7.75 -11.65 -11.45
N SER A 215 -7.59 -12.78 -10.74
CA SER A 215 -7.84 -14.12 -11.31
C SER A 215 -9.31 -14.47 -11.52
N ILE A 216 -10.23 -13.80 -10.81
CA ILE A 216 -11.68 -14.03 -10.90
C ILE A 216 -12.41 -12.90 -11.66
N GLY A 217 -11.72 -11.79 -11.92
CA GLY A 217 -12.22 -10.64 -12.66
C GLY A 217 -12.87 -9.57 -11.77
N PRO A 218 -13.39 -8.48 -12.38
CA PRO A 218 -13.80 -7.28 -11.63
C PRO A 218 -15.03 -7.47 -10.75
N ASN A 219 -15.83 -8.51 -11.00
CA ASN A 219 -17.05 -8.82 -10.26
C ASN A 219 -16.76 -9.73 -9.05
N CYS A 220 -15.87 -9.28 -8.18
CA CYS A 220 -15.50 -10.03 -6.99
C CYS A 220 -16.71 -10.25 -6.05
N PRO A 221 -16.70 -11.34 -5.27
CA PRO A 221 -17.67 -11.59 -4.20
C PRO A 221 -17.83 -10.38 -3.24
N PRO A 222 -18.96 -10.31 -2.52
CA PRO A 222 -19.46 -9.06 -1.91
C PRO A 222 -18.49 -8.39 -0.93
N PRO A 223 -18.74 -7.10 -0.58
CA PRO A 223 -17.85 -6.29 0.25
C PRO A 223 -17.52 -6.86 1.63
N SER A 224 -18.28 -7.83 2.15
CA SER A 224 -17.94 -8.55 3.38
C SER A 224 -16.63 -9.35 3.29
N TRP A 225 -16.03 -9.46 2.10
CA TRP A 225 -14.73 -10.07 1.85
C TRP A 225 -13.69 -9.04 1.35
N ALA A 226 -13.90 -7.74 1.54
CA ALA A 226 -13.00 -6.73 0.95
C ALA A 226 -11.53 -6.87 1.39
N ALA A 227 -11.24 -7.19 2.66
CA ALA A 227 -9.87 -7.45 3.13
C ALA A 227 -9.22 -8.62 2.39
N HIS A 228 -10.00 -9.61 1.96
CA HIS A 228 -9.50 -10.79 1.26
C HIS A 228 -8.96 -10.44 -0.13
N TRP A 229 -9.56 -9.42 -0.77
CA TRP A 229 -9.21 -8.98 -2.11
C TRP A 229 -8.17 -7.88 -2.13
N GLU A 230 -7.84 -7.32 -0.97
CA GLU A 230 -6.86 -6.25 -0.82
C GLU A 230 -5.52 -6.79 -0.33
N ASN A 231 -4.45 -6.30 -0.97
CA ASN A 231 -3.10 -6.74 -0.66
C ASN A 231 -2.12 -5.59 -0.89
N PHE A 232 -1.88 -4.79 0.15
CA PHE A 232 -0.88 -3.73 0.10
C PHE A 232 0.52 -4.25 -0.24
N HIS A 233 0.86 -5.48 0.13
CA HIS A 233 2.18 -6.07 -0.09
C HIS A 233 2.46 -6.37 -1.58
N GLU A 234 1.43 -6.63 -2.39
CA GLU A 234 1.54 -6.75 -3.86
C GLU A 234 1.27 -5.42 -4.59
N SER A 235 0.95 -4.36 -3.86
CA SER A 235 0.73 -3.06 -4.47
C SER A 235 2.05 -2.43 -4.94
N PHE A 236 1.93 -1.50 -5.89
CA PHE A 236 3.07 -0.71 -6.38
C PHE A 236 3.78 0.00 -5.22
N SER A 237 3.02 0.38 -4.18
CA SER A 237 3.53 0.99 -2.95
C SER A 237 4.60 0.12 -2.31
N ALA A 238 4.27 -1.15 -2.01
CA ALA A 238 5.19 -2.07 -1.38
C ALA A 238 6.34 -2.48 -2.32
N HIS A 239 6.07 -2.64 -3.62
CA HIS A 239 7.10 -2.97 -4.61
C HIS A 239 8.19 -1.88 -4.70
N LEU A 240 7.87 -0.60 -4.49
CA LEU A 240 8.88 0.45 -4.39
C LEU A 240 9.81 0.23 -3.18
N GLY A 241 9.30 -0.34 -2.10
CA GLY A 241 10.08 -0.76 -0.94
C GLY A 241 11.10 -1.84 -1.31
N ASP A 242 10.68 -2.83 -2.09
CA ASP A 242 11.57 -3.90 -2.56
C ASP A 242 12.63 -3.37 -3.54
N ILE A 243 12.23 -2.49 -4.47
CA ILE A 243 13.15 -1.88 -5.44
C ILE A 243 14.23 -1.05 -4.74
N PHE A 244 13.85 -0.27 -3.71
CA PHE A 244 14.75 0.68 -3.06
C PHE A 244 15.35 0.21 -1.75
N ALA A 245 15.03 -1.02 -1.30
CA ALA A 245 15.30 -1.48 0.06
C ALA A 245 14.82 -0.44 1.09
N ALA A 246 13.57 -0.02 0.97
CA ALA A 246 12.97 1.02 1.78
C ALA A 246 11.79 0.50 2.61
N GLU A 247 11.60 1.09 3.79
CA GLU A 247 10.40 0.92 4.57
C GLU A 247 9.26 1.72 3.93
N VAL A 248 8.15 1.04 3.65
CA VAL A 248 6.97 1.68 3.04
C VAL A 248 5.80 1.64 4.00
N VAL A 249 5.14 2.78 4.15
CA VAL A 249 3.93 2.93 4.97
C VAL A 249 2.84 3.54 4.10
N GLY A 250 1.65 2.94 4.11
CA GLY A 250 0.49 3.46 3.39
C GLY A 250 -0.37 4.35 4.28
N THR A 251 -0.39 5.65 4.03
CA THR A 251 -1.47 6.54 4.47
C THR A 251 -2.53 6.59 3.36
N ALA A 252 -3.07 5.40 3.07
CA ALA A 252 -3.97 5.12 1.95
C ALA A 252 -5.30 4.56 2.46
N TYR A 253 -6.40 5.08 1.91
CA TYR A 253 -7.76 4.68 2.28
C TYR A 253 -8.69 4.78 1.06
N SER A 254 -9.35 3.69 0.69
CA SER A 254 -10.26 3.59 -0.45
C SER A 254 -11.40 4.61 -0.45
N GLY A 255 -11.69 5.17 -1.62
CA GLY A 255 -12.80 6.11 -1.82
C GLY A 255 -12.58 7.51 -1.27
N LYS A 256 -11.40 7.80 -0.69
CA LYS A 256 -11.06 9.14 -0.20
C LYS A 256 -10.60 10.06 -1.32
N GLY A 257 -11.08 11.30 -1.31
CA GLY A 257 -10.63 12.37 -2.20
C GLY A 257 -9.97 13.51 -1.44
N LEU A 258 -9.51 14.53 -2.17
CA LEU A 258 -8.88 15.73 -1.62
C LEU A 258 -9.92 16.71 -1.09
N VAL A 259 -11.03 16.86 -1.80
CA VAL A 259 -12.19 17.71 -1.49
C VAL A 259 -13.43 16.85 -1.24
N LYS A 260 -13.70 15.88 -2.11
CA LYS A 260 -14.88 15.01 -2.03
C LYS A 260 -14.50 13.54 -2.01
N ASN A 261 -15.01 12.81 -1.02
CA ASN A 261 -14.94 11.35 -0.98
C ASN A 261 -16.04 10.74 -1.85
N VAL A 262 -15.87 9.51 -2.35
CA VAL A 262 -16.92 8.76 -3.08
C VAL A 262 -18.21 8.72 -2.25
N ASN A 263 -18.10 8.31 -0.98
CA ASN A 263 -19.18 8.40 -0.02
C ASN A 263 -19.36 9.86 0.43
N ARG A 264 -20.31 10.59 -0.16
CA ARG A 264 -20.55 12.03 0.07
C ARG A 264 -20.86 12.41 1.52
N PRO A 265 -21.58 11.60 2.32
CA PRO A 265 -21.72 11.84 3.76
C PRO A 265 -20.42 11.82 4.57
N ASP A 266 -19.37 11.15 4.07
CA ASP A 266 -18.09 11.07 4.75
C ASP A 266 -17.23 12.30 4.46
N THR A 267 -16.94 13.07 5.51
CA THR A 267 -16.18 14.32 5.41
C THR A 267 -14.68 14.16 5.70
N MET A 268 -14.20 12.95 5.99
CA MET A 268 -12.80 12.69 6.29
C MET A 268 -12.02 12.49 4.99
N THR A 269 -11.58 13.58 4.38
CA THR A 269 -10.78 13.62 3.14
C THR A 269 -9.31 13.25 3.37
N VAL A 270 -8.57 13.00 2.28
CA VAL A 270 -7.13 12.68 2.31
C VAL A 270 -6.31 13.67 3.17
N PRO A 271 -6.44 15.01 3.02
CA PRO A 271 -5.71 15.95 3.87
C PRO A 271 -6.03 15.81 5.36
N ARG A 272 -7.28 15.46 5.72
CA ARG A 272 -7.69 15.30 7.12
C ARG A 272 -7.14 14.02 7.72
N ILE A 273 -7.25 12.90 7.00
CA ILE A 273 -6.77 11.60 7.49
C ILE A 273 -5.24 11.51 7.48
N PHE A 274 -4.55 12.27 6.63
CA PHE A 274 -3.09 12.36 6.64
C PHE A 274 -2.53 12.87 7.98
N GLN A 275 -3.32 13.58 8.79
CA GLN A 275 -2.90 14.05 10.12
C GLN A 275 -3.03 12.98 11.22
N LEU A 276 -3.55 11.79 10.89
CA LEU A 276 -3.99 10.79 11.87
C LEU A 276 -3.15 9.52 11.86
N THR A 277 -3.02 8.93 13.04
CA THR A 277 -2.47 7.60 13.28
C THR A 277 -3.52 6.52 13.04
N ASN A 278 -4.78 6.81 13.35
CA ASN A 278 -5.93 5.99 13.01
C ASN A 278 -6.96 6.86 12.26
N PRO A 279 -7.21 6.64 10.97
CA PRO A 279 -8.10 7.49 10.19
C PRO A 279 -9.56 7.45 10.65
N LEU A 280 -9.91 6.49 11.52
CA LEU A 280 -11.25 6.31 12.07
C LEU A 280 -11.47 7.07 13.38
N ASP A 281 -10.39 7.55 14.00
CA ASP A 281 -10.45 8.37 15.20
C ASP A 281 -9.85 9.76 14.92
N PRO A 282 -10.67 10.81 14.79
CA PRO A 282 -10.19 12.17 14.50
C PRO A 282 -9.35 12.77 15.63
N THR A 283 -9.30 12.14 16.80
CA THR A 283 -8.45 12.55 17.92
C THR A 283 -7.06 11.91 17.90
N SER A 284 -6.81 10.97 16.98
CA SER A 284 -5.56 10.20 16.90
C SER A 284 -4.44 10.94 16.15
N THR A 285 -4.11 12.16 16.56
CA THR A 285 -3.06 12.95 15.88
C THR A 285 -1.75 12.17 15.77
N PHE A 286 -1.17 12.14 14.58
CA PHE A 286 0.11 11.48 14.34
C PHE A 286 1.29 12.32 14.81
N ASP A 287 2.25 11.70 15.49
CA ASP A 287 3.54 12.31 15.80
C ASP A 287 4.47 12.15 14.59
N PHE A 288 4.52 13.18 13.75
CA PHE A 288 5.35 13.24 12.54
C PHE A 288 6.86 13.14 12.81
N GLY A 289 7.31 13.34 14.05
CA GLY A 289 8.70 13.13 14.46
C GLY A 289 9.05 11.66 14.75
N SER A 290 8.05 10.82 14.99
CA SER A 290 8.25 9.40 15.35
C SER A 290 8.69 8.55 14.15
N TRP A 291 8.29 8.93 12.94
CA TRP A 291 8.67 8.28 11.70
C TRP A 291 8.66 9.32 10.56
N THR A 292 9.84 9.67 10.08
CA THR A 292 10.02 10.68 9.02
C THR A 292 10.45 10.00 7.72
N PRO A 293 9.69 10.15 6.62
CA PRO A 293 10.04 9.59 5.31
C PRO A 293 11.12 10.42 4.60
N ASP A 294 11.88 9.76 3.73
CA ASP A 294 12.75 10.42 2.76
C ASP A 294 11.96 10.83 1.50
N LEU A 295 10.89 10.11 1.19
CA LEU A 295 10.01 10.33 0.04
C LEU A 295 8.54 10.21 0.47
N VAL A 296 7.73 11.18 0.06
CA VAL A 296 6.27 11.10 0.11
C VAL A 296 5.72 11.02 -1.30
N ILE A 297 4.96 9.97 -1.62
CA ILE A 297 4.27 9.84 -2.90
C ILE A 297 2.78 10.09 -2.67
N ILE A 298 2.24 11.08 -3.36
CA ILE A 298 0.81 11.40 -3.35
C ILE A 298 0.21 10.82 -4.63
N MET A 299 -0.68 9.84 -4.50
CA MET A 299 -1.52 9.35 -5.58
C MET A 299 -2.97 9.41 -5.11
N ALA A 300 -3.52 10.63 -5.18
CA ALA A 300 -4.87 10.97 -4.75
C ALA A 300 -5.49 11.97 -5.73
N GLY A 301 -6.81 12.09 -5.67
CA GLY A 301 -7.59 13.02 -6.49
C GLY A 301 -8.55 12.34 -7.47
N SER A 302 -8.40 11.03 -7.70
CA SER A 302 -9.28 10.26 -8.59
C SER A 302 -10.74 10.31 -8.11
N ASN A 303 -10.94 10.10 -6.80
CA ASN A 303 -12.25 10.03 -6.16
C ASN A 303 -13.02 11.36 -6.12
N ASP A 304 -12.31 12.49 -6.23
CA ASP A 304 -12.96 13.80 -6.39
C ASP A 304 -13.79 13.87 -7.69
N TYR A 305 -13.38 13.10 -8.70
CA TYR A 305 -14.05 13.00 -9.99
C TYR A 305 -14.87 11.70 -10.15
N ALA A 306 -14.89 10.80 -9.16
CA ALA A 306 -15.73 9.61 -9.20
C ALA A 306 -17.22 9.91 -9.01
N ILE A 307 -18.10 9.01 -9.45
CA ILE A 307 -19.54 9.07 -9.16
C ILE A 307 -19.73 9.10 -7.64
N GLY A 308 -20.43 10.13 -7.15
CA GLY A 308 -20.71 10.28 -5.73
C GLY A 308 -21.85 9.38 -5.26
N GLU A 309 -21.72 8.85 -4.05
CA GLU A 309 -22.72 8.00 -3.40
C GLU A 309 -23.16 8.61 -2.05
N PRO A 310 -24.43 8.48 -1.64
CA PRO A 310 -25.55 7.90 -2.38
C PRO A 310 -26.14 8.87 -3.43
N VAL A 311 -25.61 10.09 -3.52
CA VAL A 311 -26.04 11.12 -4.46
C VAL A 311 -24.82 11.67 -5.17
N ASP A 312 -24.89 11.66 -6.49
CA ASP A 312 -23.87 12.24 -7.34
C ASP A 312 -24.15 13.73 -7.59
N ASP A 313 -23.35 14.57 -6.95
CA ASP A 313 -23.39 16.04 -7.06
C ASP A 313 -22.27 16.60 -7.97
N GLY A 314 -21.64 15.72 -8.76
CA GLY A 314 -20.56 16.05 -9.67
C GLY A 314 -19.21 16.34 -8.98
N PRO A 315 -18.15 16.56 -9.77
CA PRO A 315 -16.83 16.90 -9.25
C PRO A 315 -16.84 18.25 -8.52
N PRO A 316 -15.88 18.50 -7.60
CA PRO A 316 -15.69 19.83 -7.05
C PRO A 316 -15.28 20.84 -8.15
N PRO A 317 -15.53 22.14 -7.94
CA PRO A 317 -14.89 23.18 -8.73
C PRO A 317 -13.37 22.98 -8.79
N PHE A 318 -12.77 23.21 -9.97
CA PHE A 318 -11.34 22.93 -10.17
C PHE A 318 -10.43 23.78 -9.26
N ASP A 319 -10.84 25.02 -8.96
CA ASP A 319 -10.14 25.91 -8.04
C ASP A 319 -10.14 25.39 -6.60
N GLU A 320 -11.24 24.80 -6.14
CA GLU A 320 -11.29 24.09 -4.85
C GLU A 320 -10.39 22.86 -4.85
N PHE A 321 -10.40 22.06 -5.93
CA PHE A 321 -9.55 20.87 -6.07
C PHE A 321 -8.05 21.22 -6.00
N ILE A 322 -7.59 22.17 -6.82
CA ILE A 322 -6.17 22.56 -6.81
C ILE A 322 -5.77 23.23 -5.48
N ALA A 323 -6.68 23.98 -4.83
CA ALA A 323 -6.42 24.55 -3.52
C ALA A 323 -6.21 23.47 -2.45
N ALA A 324 -7.06 22.44 -2.42
CA ALA A 324 -6.92 21.32 -1.49
C ALA A 324 -5.62 20.52 -1.74
N LEU A 325 -5.28 20.27 -3.01
CA LEU A 325 -4.04 19.58 -3.35
C LEU A 325 -2.79 20.38 -2.94
N ARG A 326 -2.78 21.70 -3.19
CA ARG A 326 -1.71 22.59 -2.71
C ARG A 326 -1.62 22.59 -1.18
N GLY A 327 -2.76 22.59 -0.50
CA GLY A 327 -2.84 22.49 0.96
C GLY A 327 -2.18 21.21 1.47
N LEU A 328 -2.49 20.05 0.87
CA LEU A 328 -1.86 18.78 1.23
C LEU A 328 -0.34 18.81 1.02
N VAL A 329 0.14 19.35 -0.11
CA VAL A 329 1.59 19.48 -0.36
C VAL A 329 2.22 20.39 0.70
N ALA A 330 1.58 21.52 1.04
CA ALA A 330 2.07 22.43 2.06
C ALA A 330 2.13 21.78 3.45
N ASP A 331 1.11 21.00 3.84
CA ASP A 331 1.09 20.22 5.08
C ASP A 331 2.24 19.22 5.12
N ILE A 332 2.44 18.47 4.04
CA ILE A 332 3.56 17.52 3.89
C ILE A 332 4.90 18.24 4.03
N ARG A 333 5.08 19.42 3.43
CA ARG A 333 6.31 20.22 3.57
C ARG A 333 6.51 20.75 4.98
N SER A 334 5.43 21.11 5.68
CA SER A 334 5.49 21.57 7.06
C SER A 334 5.97 20.48 8.01
N HIS A 335 5.49 19.25 7.82
CA HIS A 335 5.88 18.11 8.66
C HIS A 335 7.22 17.50 8.24
N TYR A 336 7.48 17.44 6.94
CA TYR A 336 8.67 16.80 6.36
C TYR A 336 9.43 17.76 5.44
N PRO A 337 10.06 18.81 5.98
CA PRO A 337 10.71 19.86 5.18
C PRO A 337 11.83 19.32 4.28
N ASN A 338 12.40 18.16 4.65
CA ASN A 338 13.49 17.56 3.91
C ASN A 338 13.12 16.43 2.95
N ALA A 339 11.92 15.85 3.06
CA ALA A 339 11.54 14.73 2.21
C ALA A 339 11.46 15.16 0.73
N TYR A 340 11.55 14.24 -0.19
CA TYR A 340 11.08 14.47 -1.56
C TYR A 340 9.55 14.31 -1.61
N VAL A 341 8.88 15.00 -2.54
CA VAL A 341 7.47 14.77 -2.84
C VAL A 341 7.32 14.38 -4.29
N LEU A 342 6.57 13.32 -4.55
CA LEU A 342 6.13 12.93 -5.87
C LEU A 342 4.62 13.00 -5.94
N TYR A 343 4.04 13.86 -6.79
CA TYR A 343 2.63 13.74 -7.17
C TYR A 343 2.50 12.84 -8.39
N ALA A 344 1.75 11.76 -8.27
CA ALA A 344 1.53 10.79 -9.33
C ALA A 344 0.05 10.66 -9.68
N ILE A 345 -0.26 10.61 -10.97
CA ILE A 345 -1.62 10.33 -11.47
C ILE A 345 -1.76 8.82 -11.66
N SER A 346 -2.77 8.21 -11.05
CA SER A 346 -3.03 6.78 -11.25
C SER A 346 -3.31 6.45 -12.72
N PRO A 347 -2.72 5.38 -13.29
CA PRO A 347 -3.03 4.93 -14.64
C PRO A 347 -4.49 4.51 -14.88
N SER A 348 -5.26 4.21 -13.83
CA SER A 348 -6.68 3.88 -13.96
C SER A 348 -7.56 5.11 -14.26
N VAL A 349 -7.03 6.33 -14.08
CA VAL A 349 -7.81 7.56 -14.32
C VAL A 349 -7.80 7.91 -15.81
N THR A 350 -9.01 7.97 -16.38
CA THR A 350 -9.28 8.40 -17.76
C THR A 350 -10.29 9.55 -17.79
N ASP A 351 -10.48 10.19 -18.94
CA ASP A 351 -11.56 11.18 -19.12
C ASP A 351 -12.90 10.54 -19.53
N ASP A 352 -12.86 9.27 -19.95
CA ASP A 352 -14.01 8.52 -20.44
C ASP A 352 -14.81 7.86 -19.31
N ASP A 353 -14.18 7.63 -18.16
CA ASP A 353 -14.82 6.99 -17.01
C ASP A 353 -14.54 7.72 -15.67
N PRO A 354 -15.54 8.38 -15.06
CA PRO A 354 -16.87 8.64 -15.61
C PRO A 354 -16.85 9.73 -16.70
N PRO A 355 -17.70 9.62 -17.74
CA PRO A 355 -17.66 10.54 -18.88
C PRO A 355 -18.08 11.96 -18.49
N GLY A 356 -17.51 12.95 -19.17
CA GLY A 356 -17.90 14.37 -19.04
C GLY A 356 -17.33 15.10 -17.82
N ARG A 357 -16.42 14.46 -17.08
CA ARG A 357 -15.80 15.03 -15.88
C ARG A 357 -14.38 15.55 -16.10
N GLY A 358 -13.74 15.11 -17.19
CA GLY A 358 -12.36 15.48 -17.52
C GLY A 358 -11.38 15.10 -16.40
N SER A 359 -11.58 13.95 -15.75
CA SER A 359 -10.82 13.55 -14.56
C SER A 359 -9.31 13.60 -14.81
N ARG A 360 -8.82 12.89 -15.83
CA ARG A 360 -7.38 12.86 -16.14
C ARG A 360 -6.88 14.21 -16.61
N THR A 361 -7.68 14.94 -17.41
CA THR A 361 -7.35 16.30 -17.86
C THR A 361 -7.17 17.25 -16.68
N ASN A 362 -8.07 17.23 -15.71
CA ASN A 362 -8.00 18.08 -14.53
C ASN A 362 -6.83 17.69 -13.62
N LEU A 363 -6.61 16.40 -13.34
CA LEU A 363 -5.43 15.95 -12.57
C LEU A 363 -4.12 16.35 -13.27
N THR A 364 -4.04 16.25 -14.60
CA THR A 364 -2.86 16.65 -15.37
C THR A 364 -2.62 18.16 -15.32
N THR A 365 -3.71 18.95 -15.38
CA THR A 365 -3.64 20.40 -15.24
C THR A 365 -3.15 20.78 -13.83
N ALA A 366 -3.70 20.16 -12.80
CA ALA A 366 -3.29 20.36 -11.41
C ALA A 366 -1.82 19.97 -11.18
N MET A 367 -1.39 18.82 -11.70
CA MET A 367 0.01 18.36 -11.66
C MET A 367 0.97 19.40 -12.26
N THR A 368 0.62 19.95 -13.43
CA THR A 368 1.41 20.99 -14.10
C THR A 368 1.49 22.25 -13.24
N MET A 369 0.37 22.68 -12.64
CA MET A 369 0.35 23.83 -11.74
C MET A 369 1.23 23.63 -10.50
N LEU A 370 1.24 22.44 -9.90
CA LEU A 370 2.13 22.14 -8.77
C LEU A 370 3.61 22.17 -9.16
N ALA A 371 3.95 21.64 -10.33
CA ALA A 371 5.32 21.70 -10.85
C ALA A 371 5.77 23.16 -11.06
N ASP A 372 4.90 23.99 -11.64
CA ASP A 372 5.14 25.42 -11.80
C ASP A 372 5.29 26.16 -10.46
N ASP A 373 4.45 25.83 -9.47
CA ASP A 373 4.52 26.43 -8.13
C ASP A 373 5.83 26.04 -7.43
N SER A 374 6.21 24.75 -7.49
CA SER A 374 7.48 24.25 -6.97
C SER A 374 8.66 24.97 -7.62
N ALA A 375 8.67 25.12 -8.96
CA ALA A 375 9.73 25.80 -9.68
C ALA A 375 9.83 27.29 -9.29
N LYS A 376 8.69 28.00 -9.18
CA LYS A 376 8.64 29.40 -8.74
C LYS A 376 9.13 29.59 -7.30
N ASN A 377 8.84 28.63 -6.43
CA ASN A 377 9.22 28.65 -5.02
C ASN A 377 10.64 28.09 -4.78
N GLY A 378 11.31 27.57 -5.81
CA GLY A 378 12.63 26.96 -5.69
C GLY A 378 12.65 25.62 -4.95
N ASP A 379 11.50 24.93 -4.85
CA ASP A 379 11.43 23.60 -4.23
C ASP A 379 11.99 22.54 -5.20
N ALA A 380 13.29 22.32 -5.13
CA ALA A 380 13.97 21.34 -5.96
C ALA A 380 13.63 19.88 -5.61
N ARG A 381 12.84 19.59 -4.57
CA ARG A 381 12.51 18.24 -4.10
C ARG A 381 11.10 17.79 -4.45
N PHE A 382 10.38 18.57 -5.25
CA PHE A 382 9.10 18.16 -5.84
C PHE A 382 9.31 17.47 -7.20
N MET A 383 8.51 16.44 -7.45
CA MET A 383 8.47 15.65 -8.67
C MET A 383 7.02 15.40 -9.09
N THR A 384 6.84 15.12 -10.37
CA THR A 384 5.55 14.73 -10.95
C THR A 384 5.71 13.50 -11.82
N ALA A 385 4.73 12.60 -11.80
CA ALA A 385 4.67 11.46 -12.70
C ALA A 385 3.24 11.23 -13.20
N SER A 386 3.11 10.94 -14.50
CA SER A 386 1.85 10.49 -15.10
C SER A 386 2.15 9.27 -15.95
N PRO A 387 2.19 8.06 -15.35
CA PRO A 387 2.42 6.85 -16.10
C PRO A 387 1.29 6.64 -17.14
N PRO A 388 1.56 5.92 -18.24
CA PRO A 388 0.57 5.66 -19.29
C PRO A 388 -0.71 5.03 -18.73
N ILE A 389 -1.86 5.41 -19.31
CA ILE A 389 -3.17 4.86 -18.96
C ILE A 389 -3.13 3.33 -19.03
N ALA A 390 -3.78 2.68 -18.06
CA ALA A 390 -3.87 1.23 -18.00
C ALA A 390 -4.61 0.65 -19.19
N THR A 391 -4.16 -0.51 -19.67
CA THR A 391 -4.93 -1.27 -20.66
C THR A 391 -6.12 -1.97 -19.98
N PRO A 392 -7.15 -2.40 -20.73
CA PRO A 392 -8.27 -3.13 -20.15
C PRO A 392 -7.87 -4.38 -19.36
N ASP A 393 -6.83 -5.11 -19.81
CA ASP A 393 -6.36 -6.32 -19.12
C ASP A 393 -5.68 -6.03 -17.78
N GLU A 394 -5.16 -4.81 -17.61
CA GLU A 394 -4.48 -4.36 -16.40
C GLU A 394 -5.45 -3.95 -15.28
N VAL A 395 -6.72 -3.74 -15.59
CA VAL A 395 -7.75 -3.26 -14.64
C VAL A 395 -8.85 -4.31 -14.43
N THR A 396 -8.43 -5.57 -14.29
CA THR A 396 -9.32 -6.72 -14.09
C THR A 396 -9.42 -7.18 -12.64
N GLY A 397 -8.73 -6.51 -11.71
CA GLY A 397 -8.94 -6.67 -10.26
C GLY A 397 -10.33 -6.19 -9.84
N CYS A 398 -10.69 -6.43 -8.58
CA CYS A 398 -12.05 -6.15 -8.09
C CYS A 398 -12.48 -4.70 -8.36
N ASN A 399 -13.72 -4.53 -8.82
CA ASN A 399 -14.29 -3.23 -9.17
C ASN A 399 -13.43 -2.43 -10.18
N GLY A 400 -12.73 -3.12 -11.08
CA GLY A 400 -11.89 -2.48 -12.11
C GLY A 400 -10.55 -1.97 -11.57
N HIS A 401 -10.05 -2.50 -10.46
CA HIS A 401 -8.74 -2.13 -9.91
C HIS A 401 -7.59 -2.87 -10.59
N GLY A 402 -6.37 -2.40 -10.33
CA GLY A 402 -5.14 -2.90 -10.92
C GLY A 402 -4.89 -4.37 -10.61
N THR A 403 -4.39 -5.11 -11.61
CA THR A 403 -3.83 -6.45 -11.43
C THR A 403 -2.41 -6.38 -10.82
N PRO A 404 -1.83 -7.52 -10.39
CA PRO A 404 -0.41 -7.55 -10.03
C PRO A 404 0.53 -7.00 -11.11
N ALA A 405 0.23 -7.25 -12.39
CA ALA A 405 1.02 -6.73 -13.51
C ALA A 405 0.92 -5.20 -13.65
N PHE A 406 -0.26 -4.63 -13.41
CA PHE A 406 -0.44 -3.18 -13.32
C PHE A 406 0.45 -2.59 -12.21
N HIS A 407 0.43 -3.19 -11.03
CA HIS A 407 1.18 -2.68 -9.87
C HIS A 407 2.69 -2.79 -10.05
N ASP A 408 3.20 -3.90 -10.60
CA ASP A 408 4.63 -4.04 -10.94
C ASP A 408 5.06 -2.99 -11.97
N ARG A 409 4.27 -2.78 -13.04
CA ARG A 409 4.59 -1.76 -14.05
C ARG A 409 4.62 -0.35 -13.45
N VAL A 410 3.61 0.00 -12.65
CA VAL A 410 3.55 1.32 -11.99
C VAL A 410 4.76 1.52 -11.08
N ALA A 411 5.12 0.51 -10.28
CA ALA A 411 6.29 0.57 -9.41
C ALA A 411 7.57 0.86 -10.21
N ARG A 412 7.81 0.14 -11.32
CA ARG A 412 8.98 0.35 -12.18
C ARG A 412 9.02 1.77 -12.78
N GLN A 413 7.89 2.25 -13.28
CA GLN A 413 7.80 3.58 -13.90
C GLN A 413 8.01 4.71 -12.88
N LEU A 414 7.45 4.58 -11.68
CA LEU A 414 7.71 5.55 -10.61
C LEU A 414 9.16 5.44 -10.12
N ALA A 415 9.73 4.23 -10.05
CA ALA A 415 11.12 4.02 -9.65
C ALA A 415 12.11 4.75 -10.58
N GLU A 416 11.87 4.77 -11.90
CA GLU A 416 12.70 5.55 -12.84
C GLU A 416 12.74 7.04 -12.48
N VAL A 417 11.58 7.64 -12.18
CA VAL A 417 11.47 9.05 -11.77
C VAL A 417 12.19 9.29 -10.44
N ILE A 418 11.99 8.38 -9.47
CA ILE A 418 12.59 8.47 -8.14
C ILE A 418 14.11 8.35 -8.21
N SER A 419 14.65 7.32 -8.88
CA SER A 419 16.10 7.12 -9.03
C SER A 419 16.77 8.31 -9.72
N ALA A 420 16.15 8.87 -10.76
CA ALA A 420 16.69 10.03 -11.47
C ALA A 420 16.84 11.27 -10.56
N LYS A 421 15.98 11.42 -9.56
CA LYS A 421 15.96 12.59 -8.67
C LYS A 421 16.72 12.37 -7.37
N MET A 422 16.57 11.21 -6.75
CA MET A 422 17.07 10.90 -5.42
C MET A 422 18.40 10.13 -5.43
N GLY A 423 18.82 9.59 -6.59
CA GLY A 423 20.01 8.76 -6.69
C GLY A 423 19.89 7.44 -5.93
N TRP A 424 18.66 6.94 -5.80
CA TRP A 424 18.33 5.73 -5.07
C TRP A 424 18.62 4.44 -5.81
#